data_AF-A0A077AU89-F1
#
_entry.id   AF-A0A077AU89-F1
#
_cell.length_a   1.000
_cell.length_b   1.000
_cell.length_c   1.000
_cell.angle_alpha   90.00
_cell.angle_beta   90.00
_cell.angle_gamma   90.00
#
_symmetry.space_group_name_H-M   'P 1'
#
loop_
_entity.id
_entity.type
_entity.pdbx_description
1 polymer ?
#
loop_
_entity_poly.entity_id
_entity_poly.type
_entity_poly.pdbx_seq_one_letter_code
_entity_poly.pdbx_strand_id
1 'polypeptide(L)'
;MASYPNPPSVDKEENNRFYECAFNKIVGGKIFTWNWAAFFFTVCWMLYRKMYLLAFLISLLRVGVFIGIGTWINDFQGGSFLGILFLVSYIVDWLASGMLSNYLYYKDLQRKARLDYNLIHKKPTDGFALFLGIVFIPFAYLYGFGIWLHSRWKIATLKKQMAVNPAESVMK
;
A
#
# COMPACT_ATOMS: atom_id res chain seq x y z
N MET A 1 3.14 -34.22 -28.68
CA MET A 1 3.23 -32.95 -27.94
C MET A 1 2.11 -32.05 -28.45
N ALA A 2 1.17 -31.64 -27.60
CA ALA A 2 0.07 -30.76 -28.02
C ALA A 2 0.63 -29.37 -28.35
N SER A 3 0.52 -28.97 -29.62
CA SER A 3 0.86 -27.61 -30.07
C SER A 3 -0.25 -26.68 -29.60
N TYR A 4 0.05 -25.79 -28.66
CA TYR A 4 -0.90 -24.77 -28.24
C TYR A 4 -1.03 -23.73 -29.37
N PRO A 5 -2.25 -23.37 -29.79
CA PRO A 5 -2.44 -22.33 -30.79
C PRO A 5 -1.90 -21.01 -30.24
N ASN A 6 -1.05 -20.34 -31.03
CA ASN A 6 -0.54 -19.02 -30.69
C ASN A 6 -1.72 -18.05 -30.53
N PRO A 7 -1.87 -17.36 -29.39
CA PRO A 7 -2.91 -16.37 -29.23
C PRO A 7 -2.68 -15.20 -30.20
N PRO A 8 -3.76 -14.55 -30.69
CA PRO A 8 -3.67 -13.47 -31.68
C PRO A 8 -2.73 -12.35 -31.21
N SER A 9 -1.86 -11.90 -32.12
CA SER A 9 -0.51 -11.42 -31.81
C SER A 9 -0.21 -9.97 -32.24
N VAL A 10 -1.15 -9.02 -32.23
CA VAL A 10 -0.93 -7.75 -32.98
C VAL A 10 -0.95 -6.46 -32.13
N ASP A 11 -1.19 -6.55 -30.82
CA ASP A 11 -1.40 -5.37 -29.95
C ASP A 11 -0.85 -5.55 -28.52
N LYS A 12 -0.22 -6.71 -28.23
CA LYS A 12 0.38 -7.04 -26.91
C LYS A 12 1.85 -6.64 -26.75
N GLU A 13 2.60 -6.53 -27.84
CA GLU A 13 4.06 -6.34 -27.77
C GLU A 13 4.44 -4.98 -27.15
N GLU A 14 3.71 -3.92 -27.51
CA GLU A 14 4.04 -2.57 -27.03
C GLU A 14 3.74 -2.40 -25.52
N ASN A 15 2.67 -3.05 -25.03
CA ASN A 15 2.24 -2.96 -23.62
C ASN A 15 3.15 -3.76 -22.66
N ASN A 16 3.86 -4.78 -23.16
CA ASN A 16 4.76 -5.61 -22.35
C ASN A 16 6.18 -5.08 -22.27
N ARG A 17 6.56 -4.16 -23.16
CA ARG A 17 7.91 -3.59 -23.27
C ARG A 17 8.45 -3.04 -21.94
N PHE A 18 7.59 -2.45 -21.12
CA PHE A 18 7.95 -1.98 -19.79
C PHE A 18 8.46 -3.12 -18.89
N TYR A 19 7.71 -4.23 -18.83
CA TYR A 19 8.05 -5.37 -17.98
C TYR A 19 9.23 -6.15 -18.53
N GLU A 20 9.35 -6.27 -19.85
CA GLU A 20 10.53 -6.87 -20.48
C GLU A 20 11.81 -6.10 -20.11
N CYS A 21 11.79 -4.77 -20.21
CA CYS A 21 12.92 -3.94 -19.80
C CYS A 21 13.23 -4.08 -18.30
N ALA A 22 12.19 -4.06 -17.45
CA ALA A 22 12.36 -4.21 -16.01
C ALA A 22 12.92 -5.59 -15.64
N PHE A 23 12.41 -6.67 -16.24
CA PHE A 23 12.85 -8.04 -15.98
C PHE A 23 14.25 -8.30 -16.50
N ASN A 24 14.63 -7.75 -17.66
CA ASN A 24 16.00 -7.83 -18.16
C ASN A 24 16.99 -7.17 -17.19
N LYS A 25 16.62 -6.03 -16.59
CA LYS A 25 17.44 -5.40 -15.54
C LYS A 25 17.55 -6.27 -14.30
N ILE A 26 16.46 -6.93 -13.88
CA ILE A 26 16.43 -7.83 -12.72
C ILE A 26 17.28 -9.07 -12.95
N VAL A 27 17.20 -9.68 -14.13
CA VAL A 27 18.06 -10.81 -14.55
C VAL A 27 19.53 -10.38 -14.56
N GLY A 28 19.82 -9.15 -15.00
CA GLY A 28 21.15 -8.53 -14.91
C GLY A 28 21.58 -8.11 -13.49
N GLY A 29 20.86 -8.54 -12.44
CA GLY A 29 21.22 -8.32 -11.03
C GLY A 29 20.66 -7.05 -10.41
N LYS A 30 19.93 -6.20 -11.15
CA LYS A 30 19.32 -4.98 -10.59
C LYS A 30 17.99 -5.27 -9.91
N ILE A 31 18.01 -5.37 -8.60
CA ILE A 31 16.81 -5.59 -7.77
C ILE A 31 15.88 -4.37 -7.78
N PHE A 32 16.44 -3.16 -7.84
CA PHE A 32 15.66 -1.92 -7.82
C PHE A 32 15.29 -1.47 -9.24
N THR A 33 13.99 -1.42 -9.51
CA THR A 33 13.45 -0.82 -10.74
C THR A 33 12.18 -0.05 -10.40
N TRP A 34 12.04 1.15 -10.96
CA TRP A 34 10.94 2.03 -10.61
C TRP A 34 9.61 1.59 -11.24
N ASN A 35 8.53 1.64 -10.44
CA ASN A 35 7.17 1.35 -10.86
C ASN A 35 6.21 2.38 -10.28
N TRP A 36 5.71 3.26 -11.14
CA TRP A 36 4.77 4.32 -10.77
C TRP A 36 3.45 3.79 -10.22
N ALA A 37 2.90 2.74 -10.81
CA ALA A 37 1.63 2.19 -10.38
C ALA A 37 1.73 1.58 -8.98
N ALA A 38 2.83 0.88 -8.68
CA ALA A 38 3.06 0.31 -7.36
C ALA A 38 3.45 1.36 -6.31
N PHE A 39 4.03 2.49 -6.70
CA PHE A 39 4.30 3.60 -5.80
C PHE A 39 3.00 4.20 -5.25
N PHE A 40 2.06 4.58 -6.13
CA PHE A 40 0.78 5.19 -5.72
C PHE A 40 -0.25 4.18 -5.22
N PHE A 41 -0.28 2.98 -5.83
CA PHE A 41 -1.35 2.00 -5.65
C PHE A 41 -0.79 0.63 -5.29
N THR A 42 0.14 0.53 -4.36
CA THR A 42 0.87 -0.72 -4.05
C THR A 42 -0.03 -1.94 -3.91
N VAL A 43 -1.04 -1.88 -3.03
CA VAL A 43 -1.93 -3.02 -2.76
C VAL A 43 -2.79 -3.32 -3.97
N CYS A 44 -3.44 -2.31 -4.56
CA CYS A 44 -4.28 -2.49 -5.75
C CYS A 44 -3.48 -3.05 -6.94
N TRP A 45 -2.24 -2.60 -7.12
CA TRP A 45 -1.33 -3.09 -8.14
C TRP A 45 -0.96 -4.57 -7.91
N MET A 46 -0.67 -4.95 -6.67
CA MET A 46 -0.40 -6.35 -6.31
C MET A 46 -1.63 -7.24 -6.53
N LEU A 47 -2.83 -6.76 -6.17
CA LEU A 47 -4.08 -7.48 -6.38
C LEU A 47 -4.37 -7.68 -7.88
N TYR A 48 -4.22 -6.63 -8.69
CA TYR A 48 -4.39 -6.67 -10.15
C TYR A 48 -3.46 -7.72 -10.79
N ARG A 49 -2.20 -7.81 -10.33
CA ARG A 49 -1.22 -8.80 -10.80
C ARG A 49 -1.36 -10.19 -10.16
N LYS A 50 -2.45 -10.44 -9.42
CA LYS A 50 -2.76 -11.71 -8.76
C LYS A 50 -1.67 -12.15 -7.76
N MET A 51 -1.07 -11.20 -7.03
CA MET A 51 -0.12 -11.43 -5.95
C MET A 51 -0.80 -11.34 -4.57
N TYR A 52 -1.86 -12.13 -4.37
CA TYR A 52 -2.77 -11.96 -3.22
C TYR A 52 -2.11 -12.12 -1.85
N LEU A 53 -1.21 -13.10 -1.69
CA LEU A 53 -0.51 -13.31 -0.43
C LEU A 53 0.39 -12.12 -0.07
N LEU A 54 1.14 -11.61 -1.05
CA LEU A 54 1.97 -10.41 -0.87
C LEU A 54 1.10 -9.18 -0.59
N ALA A 55 0.00 -9.01 -1.32
CA ALA A 55 -0.93 -7.92 -1.08
C ALA A 55 -1.51 -7.96 0.35
N PHE A 56 -1.86 -9.15 0.86
CA PHE A 56 -2.34 -9.33 2.23
C PHE A 56 -1.28 -8.96 3.27
N LEU A 57 -0.06 -9.49 3.13
CA LEU A 57 1.03 -9.22 4.08
C LEU A 57 1.40 -7.73 4.11
N ILE A 58 1.51 -7.09 2.95
CA ILE A 58 1.81 -5.65 2.86
C ILE A 58 0.65 -4.81 3.42
N SER A 59 -0.59 -5.22 3.20
CA SER A 59 -1.75 -4.54 3.79
C SER A 59 -1.73 -4.62 5.31
N LEU A 60 -1.41 -5.79 5.88
CA LEU A 60 -1.30 -5.97 7.33
C LEU A 60 -0.20 -5.07 7.93
N LEU A 61 0.97 -5.02 7.27
CA LEU A 61 2.07 -4.13 7.65
C LEU A 61 1.62 -2.65 7.66
N ARG A 62 0.95 -2.20 6.60
CA ARG A 62 0.47 -0.82 6.48
C ARG A 62 -0.59 -0.46 7.51
N VAL A 63 -1.48 -1.39 7.85
CA VAL A 63 -2.46 -1.19 8.93
C VAL A 63 -1.74 -0.97 10.26
N GLY A 64 -0.70 -1.76 10.56
CA GLY A 64 0.12 -1.57 11.76
C GLY A 64 0.79 -0.20 11.83
N VAL A 65 1.42 0.23 10.72
CA VAL A 65 2.03 1.56 10.61
C VAL A 65 0.99 2.67 10.76
N PHE A 66 -0.19 2.52 10.15
CA PHE A 66 -1.27 3.51 10.22
C PHE A 66 -1.84 3.65 11.64
N ILE A 67 -2.04 2.54 12.36
CA ILE A 67 -2.46 2.56 13.76
C ILE A 67 -1.42 3.29 14.61
N GLY A 68 -0.12 3.00 14.41
CA GLY A 68 0.97 3.68 15.13
C GLY A 68 1.02 5.19 14.89
N ILE A 69 0.76 5.63 13.65
CA ILE A 69 0.62 7.05 13.32
C ILE A 69 -0.64 7.64 13.99
N GLY A 70 -1.76 6.93 13.96
CA GLY A 70 -3.02 7.38 14.55
C GLY A 70 -2.93 7.57 16.07
N THR A 71 -2.28 6.65 16.79
CA THR A 71 -2.01 6.79 18.22
C THR A 71 -1.09 7.99 18.49
N TRP A 72 -0.06 8.18 17.66
CA TRP A 72 0.82 9.35 17.77
C TRP A 72 0.10 10.69 17.58
N ILE A 73 -0.80 10.79 16.58
CA ILE A 73 -1.54 12.02 16.32
C ILE A 73 -2.47 12.40 17.48
N ASN A 74 -3.02 11.41 18.20
CA ASN A 74 -3.96 11.66 19.30
C ASN A 74 -3.28 12.12 20.59
N ASP A 75 -2.01 11.75 20.78
CA ASP A 75 -1.20 12.09 21.96
C ASP A 75 -0.35 13.36 21.75
N PHE A 76 -0.83 14.30 20.92
CA PHE A 76 -0.11 15.50 20.44
C PHE A 76 0.27 16.49 21.55
N GLN A 77 1.21 16.10 22.39
CA GLN A 77 2.03 16.92 23.26
C GLN A 77 3.49 16.63 22.91
N GLY A 78 4.01 17.37 21.92
CA GLY A 78 5.43 17.35 21.53
C GLY A 78 5.76 16.29 20.48
N GLY A 79 6.49 16.70 19.44
CA GLY A 79 6.99 15.82 18.38
C GLY A 79 7.88 14.70 18.91
N SER A 80 7.25 13.61 19.35
CA SER A 80 7.95 12.46 19.89
C SER A 80 8.77 11.78 18.80
N PHE A 81 9.97 11.33 19.17
CA PHE A 81 10.89 10.58 18.31
C PHE A 81 10.19 9.40 17.60
N LEU A 82 9.27 8.72 18.30
CA LEU A 82 8.45 7.64 17.75
C LEU A 82 7.55 8.10 16.59
N GLY A 83 6.94 9.28 16.68
CA GLY A 83 6.15 9.83 15.57
C GLY A 83 6.96 10.10 14.32
N ILE A 84 8.18 10.63 14.49
CA ILE A 84 9.11 10.85 13.39
C ILE A 84 9.50 9.51 12.75
N LEU A 85 9.78 8.49 13.56
CA LEU A 85 10.08 7.14 13.05
C LEU A 85 8.90 6.56 12.24
N PHE A 86 7.66 6.71 12.72
CA PHE A 86 6.50 6.26 11.97
C PHE A 86 6.33 7.02 10.64
N LEU A 87 6.52 8.33 10.63
CA LEU A 87 6.46 9.14 9.41
C LEU A 87 7.55 8.76 8.40
N VAL A 88 8.79 8.57 8.86
CA VAL A 88 9.90 8.09 8.02
C VAL A 88 9.58 6.70 7.48
N SER A 89 9.08 5.78 8.32
CA SER A 89 8.72 4.43 7.90
C SER A 89 7.63 4.43 6.82
N TYR A 90 6.66 5.35 6.90
CA TYR A 90 5.61 5.51 5.91
C TYR A 90 6.17 5.95 4.54
N ILE A 91 7.09 6.92 4.53
CA ILE A 91 7.74 7.39 3.29
C ILE A 91 8.62 6.27 2.70
N VAL A 92 9.37 5.56 3.55
CA VAL A 92 10.21 4.43 3.13
C VAL A 92 9.36 3.33 2.51
N ASP A 93 8.20 2.99 3.08
CA ASP A 93 7.29 1.99 2.52
C ASP A 93 6.78 2.36 1.11
N TRP A 94 6.44 3.63 0.89
CA TRP A 94 6.04 4.13 -0.44
C TRP A 94 7.18 3.98 -1.47
N LEU A 95 8.38 4.44 -1.11
CA LEU A 95 9.55 4.33 -1.98
C LEU A 95 9.93 2.86 -2.24
N ALA A 96 9.96 2.03 -1.21
CA ALA A 96 10.25 0.60 -1.32
C ALA A 96 9.23 -0.09 -2.24
N SER A 97 7.95 0.24 -2.10
CA SER A 97 6.89 -0.27 -2.98
C SER A 97 7.10 0.14 -4.45
N GLY A 98 7.49 1.39 -4.71
CA GLY A 98 7.85 1.85 -6.04
C GLY A 98 9.07 1.14 -6.62
N MET A 99 10.10 0.87 -5.82
CA MET A 99 11.39 0.35 -6.28
C MET A 99 11.50 -1.18 -6.33
N LEU A 100 10.77 -1.91 -5.48
CA LEU A 100 10.88 -3.37 -5.32
C LEU A 100 9.72 -4.15 -5.97
N SER A 101 8.61 -3.49 -6.27
CA SER A 101 7.40 -4.14 -6.79
C SER A 101 7.63 -4.99 -8.04
N ASN A 102 8.39 -4.51 -9.01
CA ASN A 102 8.73 -5.27 -10.22
C ASN A 102 9.55 -6.52 -9.90
N TYR A 103 10.47 -6.45 -8.93
CA TYR A 103 11.27 -7.59 -8.49
C TYR A 103 10.40 -8.64 -7.78
N LEU A 104 9.51 -8.20 -6.89
CA LEU A 104 8.54 -9.08 -6.23
C LEU A 104 7.64 -9.78 -7.25
N TYR A 105 7.17 -9.03 -8.26
CA TYR A 105 6.37 -9.58 -9.34
C TYR A 105 7.14 -10.59 -10.20
N TYR A 106 8.39 -10.26 -10.58
CA TYR A 106 9.26 -11.19 -11.30
C TYR A 106 9.46 -12.51 -10.53
N LYS A 107 9.76 -12.44 -9.23
CA LYS A 107 9.90 -13.64 -8.40
C LYS A 107 8.62 -14.44 -8.25
N ASP A 108 7.47 -13.77 -8.15
CA ASP A 108 6.18 -14.45 -8.08
C ASP A 108 5.84 -15.16 -9.39
N LEU A 109 6.10 -14.53 -10.54
CA LEU A 109 5.98 -15.17 -11.86
C LEU A 109 6.93 -16.36 -12.00
N GLN A 110 8.19 -16.23 -11.59
CA GLN A 110 9.16 -17.32 -11.63
C GLN A 110 8.72 -18.51 -10.76
N ARG A 111 8.16 -18.23 -9.57
CA ARG A 111 7.57 -19.26 -8.69
C ARG A 111 6.40 -19.96 -9.36
N LYS A 112 5.47 -19.20 -9.94
CA LYS A 112 4.29 -19.74 -10.65
C LYS A 112 4.69 -20.60 -11.86
N ALA A 113 5.67 -20.13 -12.65
CA ALA A 113 6.21 -20.87 -13.79
C ALA A 113 6.87 -22.19 -13.36
N ARG A 114 7.63 -22.19 -12.26
CA ARG A 114 8.24 -23.42 -11.70
C ARG A 114 7.20 -24.45 -11.26
N LEU A 115 6.05 -23.99 -10.79
CA LEU A 115 4.96 -24.85 -10.30
C LEU A 115 4.04 -25.35 -11.43
N ASP A 116 4.43 -25.16 -12.69
CA ASP A 116 3.62 -25.46 -13.89
C ASP A 116 2.18 -24.92 -13.78
N TYR A 117 2.05 -23.76 -13.12
CA TYR A 117 0.75 -23.18 -12.85
C TYR A 117 0.17 -22.68 -14.17
N ASN A 118 -1.05 -23.13 -14.50
CA ASN A 118 -1.74 -22.73 -15.73
C ASN A 118 -2.11 -21.24 -15.68
N LEU A 119 -1.19 -20.37 -16.09
CA LEU A 119 -1.30 -18.90 -16.02
C LEU A 119 -2.43 -18.34 -16.91
N ILE A 120 -2.90 -19.13 -17.87
CA ILE A 120 -3.78 -18.70 -18.96
C ILE A 120 -5.27 -18.77 -18.58
N HIS A 121 -5.68 -19.54 -17.56
CA HIS A 121 -7.09 -19.96 -17.44
C HIS A 121 -7.77 -19.92 -16.06
N LYS A 122 -7.26 -19.16 -15.09
CA LYS A 122 -8.09 -18.83 -13.91
C LYS A 122 -8.71 -17.45 -14.11
N LYS A 123 -10.01 -17.43 -14.48
CA LYS A 123 -10.89 -16.26 -14.26
C LYS A 123 -10.58 -15.75 -12.86
N PRO A 124 -10.21 -14.47 -12.69
CA PRO A 124 -9.96 -13.97 -11.37
C PRO A 124 -11.21 -14.30 -10.53
N THR A 125 -11.03 -14.68 -9.29
CA THR A 125 -12.14 -14.67 -8.33
C THR A 125 -12.56 -13.20 -8.22
N ASP A 126 -13.50 -12.82 -9.11
CA ASP A 126 -13.67 -11.51 -9.76
C ASP A 126 -14.36 -10.44 -8.92
N GLY A 127 -14.76 -10.74 -7.68
CA GLY A 127 -15.45 -9.76 -6.82
C GLY A 127 -14.69 -9.44 -5.54
N PHE A 128 -14.13 -10.45 -4.88
CA PHE A 128 -13.75 -10.35 -3.47
C PHE A 128 -12.54 -9.44 -3.22
N ALA A 129 -11.52 -9.49 -4.07
CA ALA A 129 -10.33 -8.63 -3.94
C ALA A 129 -10.63 -7.16 -4.28
N LEU A 130 -11.45 -6.92 -5.31
CA LEU A 130 -11.97 -5.59 -5.65
C LEU A 130 -12.89 -5.05 -4.55
N PHE A 131 -13.76 -5.90 -4.01
CA PHE A 131 -14.63 -5.61 -2.87
C PHE A 131 -13.82 -5.23 -1.63
N LEU A 132 -12.77 -5.97 -1.28
CA LEU A 132 -11.90 -5.60 -0.16
C LEU A 132 -11.23 -4.24 -0.38
N GLY A 133 -10.73 -3.95 -1.59
CA GLY A 133 -10.17 -2.63 -1.91
C GLY A 133 -11.22 -1.51 -1.79
N ILE A 134 -12.40 -1.69 -2.39
CA ILE A 134 -13.50 -0.72 -2.41
C ILE A 134 -14.12 -0.54 -1.02
N VAL A 135 -14.09 -1.54 -0.14
CA VAL A 135 -14.67 -1.46 1.21
C VAL A 135 -13.67 -0.92 2.24
N PHE A 136 -12.40 -1.34 2.18
CA PHE A 136 -11.39 -0.89 3.14
C PHE A 136 -10.94 0.55 2.91
N ILE A 137 -10.93 1.04 1.67
CA ILE A 137 -10.52 2.41 1.36
C ILE A 137 -11.48 3.45 2.01
N PRO A 138 -12.82 3.38 1.83
CA PRO A 138 -13.77 4.25 2.51
C PRO A 138 -13.74 4.09 4.03
N PHE A 139 -13.56 2.87 4.55
CA PHE A 139 -13.47 2.66 6.00
C PHE A 139 -12.24 3.34 6.61
N ALA A 140 -11.09 3.30 5.93
CA ALA A 140 -9.89 4.01 6.37
C ALA A 140 -10.09 5.54 6.34
N TYR A 141 -10.75 6.07 5.31
CA TYR A 141 -11.08 7.50 5.23
C TYR A 141 -12.11 7.93 6.28
N LEU A 142 -13.16 7.13 6.53
CA LEU A 142 -14.17 7.39 7.55
C LEU A 142 -13.58 7.32 8.96
N TYR A 143 -12.72 6.34 9.23
CA TYR A 143 -12.01 6.22 10.49
C TYR A 143 -11.07 7.42 10.73
N GLY A 144 -10.30 7.82 9.71
CA GLY A 144 -9.46 9.01 9.78
C GLY A 144 -10.26 10.30 9.99
N PHE A 145 -11.41 10.43 9.33
CA PHE A 145 -12.33 11.56 9.50
C PHE A 145 -12.95 11.60 10.91
N GLY A 146 -13.31 10.44 11.46
CA GLY A 146 -13.81 10.32 12.85
C GLY A 146 -12.77 10.76 13.89
N ILE A 147 -11.52 10.33 13.73
CA ILE A 147 -10.41 10.77 14.59
C ILE A 147 -10.22 12.29 14.49
N TRP A 148 -10.23 12.84 13.28
CA TRP A 148 -10.10 14.28 13.05
C TRP A 148 -11.22 15.09 13.73
N LEU A 149 -12.47 14.63 13.62
CA LEU A 149 -13.63 15.23 14.30
C LEU A 149 -13.49 15.19 15.82
N HIS A 150 -13.08 14.06 16.37
CA HIS A 150 -12.87 13.91 17.82
C HIS A 150 -11.81 14.89 18.33
N SER A 151 -10.69 15.00 17.63
CA SER A 151 -9.62 15.94 17.96
C SER A 151 -10.09 17.40 17.90
N ARG A 152 -10.92 17.77 16.91
CA ARG A 152 -11.50 19.12 16.82
C ARG A 152 -12.43 19.44 17.98
N TRP A 153 -13.25 18.48 18.39
CA TRP A 153 -14.14 18.65 19.55
C TRP A 153 -13.36 18.84 20.85
N LYS A 154 -12.32 18.01 21.09
CA LYS A 154 -11.44 18.12 22.27
C LYS A 154 -10.73 19.48 22.34
N ILE A 155 -10.25 20.00 21.20
CA ILE A 155 -9.64 21.34 21.14
C ILE A 155 -10.66 22.43 21.49
N ALA A 156 -11.90 22.32 20.99
CA ALA A 156 -12.95 23.30 21.26
C ALA A 156 -13.35 23.32 22.74
N THR A 157 -13.44 22.16 23.39
CA THR A 157 -13.72 22.08 24.83
C THR A 157 -12.59 22.66 25.67
N LEU A 158 -11.34 22.39 25.31
CA LEU A 158 -10.16 22.96 26.00
C LEU A 158 -10.12 24.48 25.87
N LYS A 159 -10.42 25.03 24.69
CA LYS A 159 -10.50 26.50 24.49
C LYS A 159 -11.59 27.15 25.33
N LYS A 160 -12.76 26.51 25.47
CA LYS A 160 -13.84 26.99 26.35
C LYS A 160 -13.41 26.99 27.82
N GLN A 161 -12.71 25.95 28.28
CA GLN A 161 -12.21 25.87 29.66
C GLN A 161 -11.16 26.95 29.95
N MET A 162 -10.22 27.18 29.04
CA MET A 162 -9.21 28.25 29.18
C MET A 162 -9.82 29.66 29.15
N ALA A 163 -10.89 29.88 28.39
CA ALA A 163 -11.58 31.16 28.34
C ALA A 163 -12.36 31.48 29.62
N VAL A 164 -12.79 30.44 30.36
CA VAL A 164 -13.53 30.58 31.63
C VAL A 164 -12.58 30.69 32.83
N ASN A 165 -11.41 30.05 32.81
CA ASN A 165 -10.49 30.04 33.95
C ASN A 165 -9.00 30.17 33.52
N PRO A 166 -8.55 31.37 33.11
CA PRO A 166 -7.21 31.57 32.53
C PRO A 166 -6.05 31.37 33.52
N ALA A 167 -6.31 31.44 34.83
CA ALA A 167 -5.28 31.32 35.86
C ALA A 167 -4.86 29.86 36.16
N GLU A 168 -5.71 28.87 35.88
CA GLU A 168 -5.42 27.45 36.16
C GLU A 168 -4.63 26.77 35.03
N SER A 169 -4.70 27.28 33.80
CA SER A 169 -4.06 26.67 32.62
C SER A 169 -2.56 26.97 32.48
N VAL A 170 -2.00 27.88 33.28
CA VAL A 170 -0.56 28.21 33.28
C VAL A 170 0.23 27.27 34.19
N MET A 171 -0.43 26.47 35.03
CA MET A 171 0.20 25.58 36.03
C MET A 171 0.15 24.07 35.69
N LYS A 172 -0.34 23.67 34.50
CA LYS A 172 -0.35 22.26 34.02
C LYS A 172 0.33 22.15 32.67
#